data_AF-A0A353JAP1-F1
#
_entry.id   AF-A0A353JAP1-F1
#
_cell.length_a   1.000
_cell.length_b   1.000
_cell.length_c   1.000
_cell.angle_alpha   90.00
_cell.angle_beta   90.00
_cell.angle_gamma   90.00
#
_symmetry.space_group_name_H-M   'P 1'
#
loop_
_entity.id
_entity.type
_entity.pdbx_description
1 polymer ?
#
loop_
_entity_poly.entity_id
_entity_poly.type
_entity_poly.pdbx_seq_one_letter_code
_entity_poly.pdbx_strand_id
1 'polypeptide(L)'
;MKNCNKKIIQFIATAFLLVGCDSNINSSNSSSTSSSGFSNTTSQENCYVITWKNYDGTVLEVDENVKEGVLPTYDGETPIKPDDSEYTYTWNGWDNEVVPVTTNKTYTATYTSTKIKTEEDILNEKYAKKPIISEDGKSVKYGLYPQTYVKEDSLIFSLNELKSSVSDNGWYLFKDNYYVKAYARPYQGNFNDGKPIFANKEYWFKCEPINWNIVSKNNNEYTIVSSTLLDVRPFYFYSNSYSRTIDEKTVYHNNYEYSDIRSWLNDDFYKSAFRLGNTHIQDTDVDNSLSTTSNIYKNPYACENTIDKVFLLSYKDYFSDNIFSDNESRKCKASDYTLATGAYTLADSVGIYWSRSPYYFNDDNHTKVDVVNDYGKNGACYVGDTNKCV
;
A
#
# COMPACT_ATOMS: atom_id res chain seq x y z
N MET A 1 -47.66 -9.30 19.93
CA MET A 1 -47.15 -8.31 20.90
C MET A 1 -46.01 -7.55 20.23
N LYS A 2 -46.13 -6.21 20.15
CA LYS A 2 -45.17 -5.20 19.64
C LYS A 2 -44.71 -5.42 18.18
N ASN A 3 -45.34 -4.90 17.12
CA ASN A 3 -45.73 -3.51 16.79
C ASN A 3 -44.62 -2.47 17.04
N CYS A 4 -43.95 -2.03 15.98
CA CYS A 4 -43.35 -0.70 15.93
C CYS A 4 -43.47 -0.10 14.51
N ASN A 5 -44.47 0.78 14.41
CA ASN A 5 -44.83 1.77 13.41
C ASN A 5 -43.74 2.24 12.41
N LYS A 6 -43.99 1.99 11.10
CA LYS A 6 -43.56 2.90 10.04
C LYS A 6 -44.49 4.12 10.06
N LYS A 7 -44.00 5.26 10.55
CA LYS A 7 -44.69 6.56 10.39
C LYS A 7 -44.56 6.99 8.93
N ILE A 8 -45.69 7.01 8.23
CA ILE A 8 -45.90 7.76 7.00
C ILE A 8 -45.84 9.24 7.39
N ILE A 9 -44.83 9.98 6.90
CA ILE A 9 -44.80 11.44 7.00
C ILE A 9 -45.44 11.97 5.72
N GLN A 10 -46.64 12.49 5.90
CA GLN A 10 -47.45 13.15 4.89
C GLN A 10 -47.01 14.62 4.85
N PHE A 11 -46.29 15.04 3.82
CA PHE A 11 -45.99 16.45 3.61
C PHE A 11 -47.15 17.12 2.87
N ILE A 12 -47.74 18.08 3.56
CA ILE A 12 -48.83 18.94 3.13
C ILE A 12 -48.29 19.87 2.04
N ALA A 13 -48.93 19.88 0.87
CA ALA A 13 -48.71 20.91 -0.14
C ALA A 13 -49.36 22.20 0.36
N THR A 14 -48.54 23.18 0.75
CA THR A 14 -49.01 24.52 1.11
C THR A 14 -48.78 25.46 -0.07
N ALA A 15 -49.86 25.92 -0.70
CA ALA A 15 -49.83 26.98 -1.70
C ALA A 15 -49.77 28.34 -0.98
N PHE A 16 -48.91 29.26 -1.43
CA PHE A 16 -48.91 30.66 -1.00
C PHE A 16 -49.14 31.60 -2.20
N LEU A 17 -49.95 32.63 -1.96
CA LEU A 17 -50.29 33.71 -2.88
C LEU A 17 -49.13 34.71 -2.99
N LEU A 18 -48.73 35.02 -4.21
CA LEU A 18 -47.90 36.17 -4.54
C LEU A 18 -48.74 37.45 -4.45
N VAL A 19 -48.38 38.37 -3.56
CA VAL A 19 -48.82 39.76 -3.61
C VAL A 19 -47.78 40.53 -4.40
N GLY A 20 -48.09 40.82 -5.66
CA GLY A 20 -47.36 41.79 -6.46
C GLY A 20 -47.72 43.21 -5.99
N CYS A 21 -46.72 44.00 -5.62
CA CYS A 21 -46.88 45.43 -5.47
C CYS A 21 -46.58 46.09 -6.81
N ASP A 22 -47.63 46.47 -7.54
CA ASP A 22 -47.55 47.55 -8.52
C ASP A 22 -48.57 48.63 -8.13
N SER A 23 -48.12 49.88 -8.09
CA SER A 23 -48.97 51.00 -8.48
C SER A 23 -48.15 52.24 -8.78
N ASN A 24 -48.07 52.55 -10.09
CA ASN A 24 -48.06 53.91 -10.58
C ASN A 24 -49.51 54.31 -10.88
N ILE A 25 -49.90 55.56 -10.59
CA ILE A 25 -50.69 56.46 -11.48
C ILE A 25 -50.85 57.85 -10.82
N ASN A 26 -50.57 58.86 -11.64
CA ASN A 26 -50.76 60.30 -11.44
C ASN A 26 -52.23 60.75 -11.52
N SER A 27 -52.63 61.81 -10.79
CA SER A 27 -53.12 63.07 -11.39
C SER A 27 -53.54 64.17 -10.36
N SER A 28 -52.86 65.32 -10.47
CA SER A 28 -53.31 66.74 -10.42
C SER A 28 -54.14 67.38 -9.28
N ASN A 29 -53.51 68.45 -8.70
CA ASN A 29 -53.99 69.76 -8.18
C ASN A 29 -55.01 69.79 -7.00
N SER A 30 -54.88 70.58 -5.93
CA SER A 30 -54.32 71.93 -5.73
C SER A 30 -54.12 72.27 -4.22
N SER A 31 -53.59 73.47 -3.94
CA SER A 31 -53.52 74.26 -2.68
C SER A 31 -52.33 74.10 -1.72
N SER A 32 -51.34 74.98 -1.96
CA SER A 32 -50.68 75.94 -1.04
C SER A 32 -49.99 75.51 0.27
N THR A 33 -48.74 75.99 0.32
CA THR A 33 -47.95 76.56 1.43
C THR A 33 -46.90 75.68 2.13
N SER A 34 -45.68 75.90 1.65
CA SER A 34 -44.33 75.69 2.20
C SER A 34 -44.17 75.24 3.66
N SER A 35 -43.59 74.04 3.83
CA SER A 35 -42.65 73.75 4.92
C SER A 35 -41.38 73.12 4.34
N SER A 36 -40.23 73.63 4.77
CA SER A 36 -38.87 73.32 4.37
C SER A 36 -38.42 71.88 4.68
N GLY A 37 -38.02 71.17 3.63
CA GLY A 37 -36.76 70.41 3.51
C GLY A 37 -36.43 69.30 4.50
N PHE A 38 -36.84 68.07 4.18
CA PHE A 38 -36.03 66.88 4.45
C PHE A 38 -35.78 66.16 3.12
N SER A 39 -34.52 66.11 2.71
CA SER A 39 -34.09 65.28 1.58
C SER A 39 -34.08 63.82 2.04
N ASN A 40 -35.16 63.09 1.78
CA ASN A 40 -35.17 61.64 1.85
C ASN A 40 -34.52 61.11 0.56
N THR A 41 -33.22 60.84 0.61
CA THR A 41 -32.58 60.01 -0.41
C THR A 41 -32.96 58.57 -0.12
N THR A 42 -34.10 58.11 -0.65
CA THR A 42 -34.46 56.69 -0.65
C THR A 42 -33.45 55.95 -1.53
N SER A 43 -32.40 55.40 -0.92
CA SER A 43 -31.53 54.43 -1.56
C SER A 43 -32.35 53.16 -1.79
N GLN A 44 -32.69 52.88 -3.04
CA GLN A 44 -33.27 51.61 -3.43
C GLN A 44 -32.21 50.52 -3.21
N GLU A 45 -32.36 49.72 -2.16
CA GLU A 45 -31.49 48.58 -1.90
C GLU A 45 -31.85 47.45 -2.87
N ASN A 46 -30.87 46.97 -3.63
CA ASN A 46 -31.03 45.77 -4.44
C ASN A 46 -31.00 44.54 -3.53
N CYS A 47 -32.02 43.70 -3.64
CA CYS A 47 -32.12 42.43 -2.93
C CYS A 47 -32.27 41.29 -3.93
N TYR A 48 -31.76 40.12 -3.57
CA TYR A 48 -31.74 38.93 -4.40
C TYR A 48 -32.21 37.70 -3.61
N VAL A 49 -32.50 36.63 -4.35
CA VAL A 49 -32.89 35.33 -3.81
C VAL A 49 -31.74 34.36 -3.94
N ILE A 50 -31.33 33.75 -2.83
CA ILE A 50 -30.35 32.67 -2.80
C ILE A 50 -31.09 31.36 -2.55
N THR A 51 -30.76 30.33 -3.32
CA THR A 51 -31.37 29.01 -3.20
C THR A 51 -30.32 27.96 -2.96
N TRP A 52 -30.47 27.19 -1.89
CA TRP A 52 -29.61 26.07 -1.56
C TRP A 52 -30.32 24.79 -1.99
N LYS A 53 -29.65 23.97 -2.81
CA LYS A 53 -30.21 22.71 -3.33
C LYS A 53 -29.34 21.52 -2.97
N ASN A 54 -29.98 20.37 -2.81
CA ASN A 54 -29.29 19.10 -2.72
C ASN A 54 -28.91 18.57 -4.13
N TYR A 55 -28.12 17.50 -4.18
CA TYR A 55 -27.63 16.88 -5.42
C TYR A 55 -28.72 16.46 -6.41
N ASP A 56 -29.93 16.17 -5.91
CA ASP A 56 -31.10 15.74 -6.70
C ASP A 56 -32.01 16.91 -7.11
N GLY A 57 -31.62 18.15 -6.80
CA GLY A 57 -32.39 19.35 -7.06
C GLY A 57 -33.43 19.70 -5.99
N THR A 58 -33.56 18.89 -4.93
CA THR A 58 -34.39 19.22 -3.77
C THR A 58 -33.94 20.54 -3.17
N VAL A 59 -34.86 21.48 -2.97
CA VAL A 59 -34.56 22.74 -2.31
C VAL A 59 -34.42 22.50 -0.80
N LEU A 60 -33.25 22.85 -0.27
CA LEU A 60 -32.91 22.73 1.14
C LEU A 60 -33.30 23.98 1.91
N GLU A 61 -33.05 25.16 1.32
CA GLU A 61 -33.29 26.46 1.93
C GLU A 61 -33.42 27.53 0.83
N VAL A 62 -34.20 28.57 1.10
CA VAL A 62 -34.32 29.76 0.25
C VAL A 62 -34.17 30.99 1.11
N ASP A 63 -33.14 31.79 0.84
CA ASP A 63 -32.98 33.10 1.44
C ASP A 63 -33.63 34.14 0.54
N GLU A 64 -34.72 34.72 1.02
CA GLU A 64 -35.40 35.82 0.35
C GLU A 64 -34.85 37.17 0.82
N ASN A 65 -34.82 38.14 -0.09
CA ASN A 65 -34.45 39.53 0.20
C ASN A 65 -33.01 39.74 0.73
N VAL A 66 -32.05 38.93 0.28
CA VAL A 66 -30.63 39.09 0.65
C VAL A 66 -30.06 40.32 -0.05
N LYS A 67 -29.54 41.28 0.74
CA LYS A 67 -29.01 42.53 0.21
C LYS A 67 -27.74 42.32 -0.63
N GLU A 68 -27.59 43.13 -1.66
CA GLU A 68 -26.36 43.17 -2.46
C GLU A 68 -25.11 43.37 -1.58
N GLY A 69 -24.05 42.62 -1.84
CA GLY A 69 -22.79 42.67 -1.11
C GLY A 69 -22.75 41.87 0.21
N VAL A 70 -23.88 41.30 0.66
CA VAL A 70 -23.90 40.39 1.82
C VAL A 70 -23.41 39.02 1.41
N LEU A 71 -22.56 38.38 2.25
CA LEU A 71 -22.18 36.98 2.09
C LEU A 71 -23.32 36.10 2.62
N PRO A 72 -23.98 35.28 1.77
CA PRO A 72 -25.06 34.42 2.24
C PRO A 72 -24.49 33.23 3.01
N THR A 73 -25.28 32.65 3.90
CA THR A 73 -24.90 31.49 4.71
C THR A 73 -26.03 30.48 4.70
N TYR A 74 -25.70 29.21 4.49
CA TYR A 74 -26.64 28.11 4.69
C TYR A 74 -26.70 27.79 6.19
N ASP A 75 -27.87 27.88 6.81
CA ASP A 75 -28.06 27.62 8.24
C ASP A 75 -28.91 26.37 8.55
N GLY A 76 -29.34 25.66 7.50
CA GLY A 76 -30.01 24.36 7.60
C GLY A 76 -29.13 23.17 8.02
N GLU A 77 -29.75 21.99 8.06
CA GLU A 77 -29.05 20.73 8.37
C GLU A 77 -28.03 20.36 7.30
N THR A 78 -26.90 19.75 7.67
CA THR A 78 -25.90 19.32 6.70
C THR A 78 -26.52 18.46 5.59
N PRO A 79 -26.34 18.80 4.30
CA PRO A 79 -26.95 18.06 3.20
C PRO A 79 -26.57 16.57 3.23
N ILE A 80 -27.57 15.70 3.00
CA ILE A 80 -27.39 14.25 3.01
C ILE A 80 -27.66 13.68 1.61
N LYS A 81 -26.75 12.80 1.17
CA LYS A 81 -26.97 11.89 0.05
C LYS A 81 -27.00 10.46 0.58
N PRO A 82 -28.08 9.68 0.34
CA PRO A 82 -28.13 8.28 0.76
C PRO A 82 -27.02 7.45 0.11
N ASP A 83 -26.44 6.54 0.88
CA ASP A 83 -25.53 5.52 0.38
C ASP A 83 -26.27 4.58 -0.58
N ASP A 84 -25.54 4.03 -1.55
CA ASP A 84 -26.04 3.02 -2.47
C ASP A 84 -25.36 1.66 -2.22
N SER A 85 -25.58 0.68 -3.10
CA SER A 85 -24.99 -0.65 -2.95
C SER A 85 -23.47 -0.68 -3.09
N GLU A 86 -22.88 0.35 -3.70
CA GLU A 86 -21.46 0.39 -4.07
C GLU A 86 -20.69 1.51 -3.34
N TYR A 87 -21.36 2.59 -2.93
CA TYR A 87 -20.71 3.79 -2.40
C TYR A 87 -21.42 4.38 -1.19
N THR A 88 -20.61 4.93 -0.28
CA THR A 88 -21.05 5.89 0.72
C THR A 88 -20.72 7.31 0.29
N TYR A 89 -21.56 8.28 0.68
CA TYR A 89 -21.39 9.68 0.27
C TYR A 89 -21.22 10.62 1.47
N THR A 90 -20.18 11.44 1.44
CA THR A 90 -19.93 12.47 2.46
C THR A 90 -20.03 13.86 1.85
N TRP A 91 -20.76 14.76 2.49
CA TRP A 91 -20.91 16.14 2.02
C TRP A 91 -19.55 16.84 1.93
N ASN A 92 -19.29 17.49 0.80
CA ASN A 92 -17.99 18.11 0.47
C ASN A 92 -18.10 19.62 0.18
N GLY A 93 -19.22 20.24 0.58
CA GLY A 93 -19.47 21.66 0.35
C GLY A 93 -20.34 21.91 -0.89
N TRP A 94 -20.33 23.16 -1.38
CA TRP A 94 -21.14 23.61 -2.51
C TRP A 94 -20.36 23.53 -3.83
N ASP A 95 -21.09 23.43 -4.93
CA ASP A 95 -20.56 23.39 -6.30
C ASP A 95 -19.72 24.61 -6.69
N ASN A 96 -20.05 25.77 -6.10
CA ASN A 96 -19.35 27.02 -6.28
C ASN A 96 -18.96 27.62 -4.93
N GLU A 97 -17.88 28.38 -4.91
CA GLU A 97 -17.53 29.20 -3.76
C GLU A 97 -18.69 30.16 -3.42
N VAL A 98 -19.05 30.19 -2.14
CA VAL A 98 -20.07 31.10 -1.62
C VAL A 98 -19.44 32.49 -1.51
N VAL A 99 -19.97 33.43 -2.28
CA VAL A 99 -19.43 34.79 -2.41
C VAL A 99 -20.53 35.83 -2.14
N PRO A 100 -20.17 37.10 -1.86
CA PRO A 100 -21.13 38.18 -1.69
C PRO A 100 -22.15 38.27 -2.83
N VAL A 101 -23.40 38.50 -2.48
CA VAL A 101 -24.52 38.46 -3.41
C VAL A 101 -24.50 39.66 -4.35
N THR A 102 -24.58 39.40 -5.66
CA THR A 102 -24.76 40.42 -6.72
C THR A 102 -25.89 40.08 -7.68
N THR A 103 -26.46 38.88 -7.56
CA THR A 103 -27.56 38.37 -8.39
C THR A 103 -28.23 37.20 -7.69
N ASN A 104 -29.38 36.75 -8.20
CA ASN A 104 -30.00 35.51 -7.76
C ASN A 104 -29.04 34.35 -8.05
N LYS A 105 -28.78 33.50 -7.05
CA LYS A 105 -27.82 32.42 -7.18
C LYS A 105 -28.34 31.14 -6.54
N THR A 106 -27.98 30.01 -7.14
CA THR A 106 -28.24 28.70 -6.58
C THR A 106 -26.92 28.03 -6.25
N TYR A 107 -26.81 27.46 -5.06
CA TYR A 107 -25.70 26.62 -4.64
C TYR A 107 -26.19 25.19 -4.51
N THR A 108 -25.48 24.25 -5.14
CA THR A 108 -25.85 22.84 -5.13
C THR A 108 -24.85 22.04 -4.30
N ALA A 109 -25.34 21.23 -3.37
CA ALA A 109 -24.50 20.42 -2.50
C ALA A 109 -23.70 19.38 -3.31
N THR A 110 -22.41 19.25 -3.01
CA THR A 110 -21.48 18.29 -3.59
C THR A 110 -21.07 17.25 -2.56
N TYR A 111 -20.63 16.08 -3.04
CA TYR A 111 -20.32 14.93 -2.21
C TYR A 111 -19.05 14.23 -2.70
N THR A 112 -18.25 13.74 -1.77
CA THR A 112 -17.21 12.74 -2.04
C THR A 112 -17.80 11.34 -1.90
N SER A 113 -17.47 10.44 -2.82
CA SER A 113 -17.93 9.04 -2.81
C SER A 113 -16.81 8.12 -2.34
N THR A 114 -17.09 7.21 -1.42
CA THR A 114 -16.17 6.15 -0.97
C THR A 114 -16.75 4.80 -1.29
N LYS A 115 -16.00 3.94 -1.99
CA LYS A 115 -16.48 2.59 -2.32
C LYS A 115 -16.68 1.76 -1.04
N ILE A 116 -17.82 1.11 -0.91
CA ILE A 116 -18.10 0.15 0.16
C ILE A 116 -17.20 -1.08 -0.06
N LYS A 117 -16.40 -1.41 0.94
CA LYS A 117 -15.51 -2.58 0.91
C LYS A 117 -16.16 -3.74 1.64
N THR A 118 -16.11 -4.92 1.05
CA THR A 118 -16.48 -6.15 1.75
C THR A 118 -15.44 -6.49 2.82
N GLU A 119 -15.79 -7.36 3.77
CA GLU A 119 -14.80 -7.91 4.71
C GLU A 119 -13.64 -8.57 3.97
N GLU A 120 -13.92 -9.24 2.84
CA GLU A 120 -12.87 -9.82 2.00
C GLU A 120 -11.93 -8.75 1.44
N ASP A 121 -12.45 -7.63 0.94
CA ASP A 121 -11.64 -6.51 0.43
C ASP A 121 -10.76 -5.92 1.53
N ILE A 122 -11.33 -5.71 2.72
CA ILE A 122 -10.60 -5.20 3.89
C ILE A 122 -9.45 -6.15 4.26
N LEU A 123 -9.71 -7.46 4.31
CA LEU A 123 -8.69 -8.45 4.64
C LEU A 123 -7.64 -8.62 3.52
N ASN A 124 -8.05 -8.49 2.25
CA ASN A 124 -7.15 -8.52 1.10
C ASN A 124 -6.18 -7.35 1.15
N GLU A 125 -6.67 -6.13 1.42
CA GLU A 125 -5.84 -4.94 1.55
C GLU A 125 -4.91 -5.00 2.77
N LYS A 126 -5.45 -5.46 3.92
CA LYS A 126 -4.70 -5.51 5.17
C LYS A 126 -3.57 -6.55 5.16
N TYR A 127 -3.82 -7.72 4.58
CA TYR A 127 -2.88 -8.84 4.62
C TYR A 127 -2.26 -9.18 3.25
N ALA A 128 -2.54 -8.36 2.23
CA ALA A 128 -2.07 -8.56 0.85
C ALA A 128 -2.32 -9.99 0.34
N LYS A 129 -3.55 -10.50 0.53
CA LYS A 129 -3.94 -11.87 0.12
C LYS A 129 -4.06 -12.03 -1.39
N LYS A 130 -4.19 -10.92 -2.12
CA LYS A 130 -4.15 -10.84 -3.59
C LYS A 130 -3.15 -9.76 -3.96
N PRO A 131 -2.55 -9.81 -5.16
CA PRO A 131 -1.66 -8.75 -5.63
C PRO A 131 -2.39 -7.40 -5.69
N ILE A 132 -1.81 -6.39 -5.04
CA ILE A 132 -2.31 -5.01 -5.07
C ILE A 132 -1.27 -4.17 -5.79
N ILE A 133 -1.55 -3.82 -7.04
CA ILE A 133 -0.66 -3.02 -7.87
C ILE A 133 -0.80 -1.55 -7.47
N SER A 134 0.32 -0.84 -7.33
CA SER A 134 0.31 0.61 -7.08
C SER A 134 -0.27 1.39 -8.26
N GLU A 135 -0.83 2.57 -7.98
CA GLU A 135 -1.43 3.44 -9.02
C GLU A 135 -0.45 3.81 -10.13
N ASP A 136 0.85 3.94 -9.82
CA ASP A 136 1.91 4.21 -10.79
C ASP A 136 2.36 2.97 -11.59
N GLY A 137 1.83 1.79 -11.26
CA GLY A 137 2.15 0.52 -11.91
C GLY A 137 3.59 0.04 -11.71
N LYS A 138 4.33 0.56 -10.72
CA LYS A 138 5.74 0.21 -10.48
C LYS A 138 5.96 -0.79 -9.36
N SER A 139 4.99 -0.99 -8.49
CA SER A 139 5.11 -1.87 -7.33
C SER A 139 3.87 -2.71 -7.10
N VAL A 140 4.05 -3.79 -6.35
CA VAL A 140 2.98 -4.70 -5.93
C VAL A 140 3.10 -4.92 -4.43
N LYS A 141 1.97 -4.90 -3.71
CA LYS A 141 1.87 -5.51 -2.37
C LYS A 141 1.29 -6.91 -2.51
N TYR A 142 2.02 -7.93 -2.05
CA TYR A 142 1.52 -9.29 -2.09
C TYR A 142 2.25 -10.19 -1.08
N GLY A 143 1.51 -11.02 -0.34
CA GLY A 143 2.08 -11.81 0.75
C GLY A 143 2.40 -11.00 1.99
N LEU A 144 2.64 -11.70 3.09
CA LEU A 144 2.86 -11.15 4.43
C LEU A 144 4.12 -11.78 5.04
N TYR A 145 5.04 -11.00 5.62
CA TYR A 145 6.25 -11.57 6.23
C TYR A 145 6.72 -10.73 7.42
N PRO A 146 7.40 -11.30 8.43
CA PRO A 146 7.99 -10.52 9.52
C PRO A 146 8.95 -9.46 8.99
N GLN A 147 8.78 -8.22 9.42
CA GLN A 147 9.60 -7.09 8.97
C GLN A 147 10.03 -6.20 10.13
N THR A 148 9.10 -5.49 10.78
CA THR A 148 9.42 -4.52 11.85
C THR A 148 9.41 -5.18 13.23
N TYR A 149 10.38 -4.86 14.09
CA TYR A 149 10.38 -5.35 15.47
C TYR A 149 9.41 -4.55 16.36
N VAL A 150 8.83 -5.22 17.35
CA VAL A 150 7.89 -4.62 18.30
C VAL A 150 8.67 -3.88 19.38
N LYS A 151 8.30 -2.61 19.61
CA LYS A 151 8.97 -1.69 20.54
C LYS A 151 8.20 -1.44 21.83
N GLU A 152 6.88 -1.57 21.77
CA GLU A 152 5.96 -1.17 22.84
C GLU A 152 5.93 -2.24 23.95
N ASP A 153 6.39 -1.89 25.16
CA ASP A 153 6.49 -2.83 26.29
C ASP A 153 5.15 -3.49 26.65
N SER A 154 4.05 -2.73 26.58
CA SER A 154 2.70 -3.26 26.86
C SER A 154 2.24 -4.29 25.82
N LEU A 155 2.63 -4.10 24.56
CA LEU A 155 2.36 -5.06 23.49
C LEU A 155 3.26 -6.30 23.64
N ILE A 156 4.55 -6.12 23.93
CA ILE A 156 5.48 -7.23 24.19
C ILE A 156 4.97 -8.10 25.35
N PHE A 157 4.54 -7.47 26.45
CA PHE A 157 3.94 -8.18 27.57
C PHE A 157 2.73 -9.01 27.13
N SER A 158 1.80 -8.40 26.39
CA SER A 158 0.60 -9.10 25.89
C SER A 158 0.94 -10.26 24.94
N LEU A 159 1.94 -10.09 24.07
CA LEU A 159 2.39 -11.14 23.14
C LEU A 159 3.08 -12.30 23.88
N ASN A 160 3.84 -12.03 24.93
CA ASN A 160 4.49 -13.05 25.74
C ASN A 160 3.50 -13.95 26.51
N GLU A 161 2.29 -13.45 26.80
CA GLU A 161 1.23 -14.25 27.42
C GLU A 161 0.54 -15.22 26.44
N LEU A 162 0.80 -15.10 25.14
CA LEU A 162 0.25 -16.03 24.14
C LEU A 162 0.94 -17.38 24.22
N LYS A 163 0.14 -18.44 24.45
CA LYS A 163 0.65 -19.79 24.72
C LYS A 163 1.02 -20.60 23.48
N SER A 164 0.45 -20.27 22.32
CA SER A 164 0.66 -21.02 21.08
C SER A 164 0.48 -20.13 19.85
N SER A 165 1.19 -20.47 18.77
CA SER A 165 0.95 -19.88 17.45
C SER A 165 -0.44 -20.29 16.93
N VAL A 166 -0.96 -19.52 15.99
CA VAL A 166 -2.20 -19.82 15.25
C VAL A 166 -1.93 -20.55 13.93
N SER A 167 -0.66 -20.77 13.61
CA SER A 167 -0.23 -21.37 12.35
C SER A 167 1.04 -22.20 12.53
N ASP A 168 1.23 -23.15 11.61
CA ASP A 168 2.36 -24.08 11.60
C ASP A 168 3.71 -23.40 11.28
N ASN A 169 3.69 -22.20 10.67
CA ASN A 169 4.87 -21.37 10.45
C ASN A 169 5.23 -20.48 11.66
N GLY A 170 4.60 -20.71 12.82
CA GLY A 170 4.95 -20.05 14.07
C GLY A 170 4.42 -18.62 14.23
N TRP A 171 3.40 -18.21 13.47
CA TRP A 171 2.81 -16.88 13.60
C TRP A 171 1.75 -16.82 14.69
N TYR A 172 1.66 -15.69 15.35
CA TYR A 172 0.69 -15.36 16.40
C TYR A 172 -0.26 -14.28 15.90
N LEU A 173 -1.56 -14.47 16.06
CA LEU A 173 -2.56 -13.44 15.74
C LEU A 173 -2.96 -12.73 17.03
N PHE A 174 -2.76 -11.41 17.07
CA PHE A 174 -3.16 -10.58 18.21
C PHE A 174 -3.71 -9.24 17.74
N LYS A 175 -4.94 -8.91 18.15
CA LYS A 175 -5.66 -7.69 17.74
C LYS A 175 -5.56 -7.46 16.22
N ASP A 176 -5.92 -8.49 15.46
CA ASP A 176 -5.91 -8.49 14.00
C ASP A 176 -4.55 -8.14 13.37
N ASN A 177 -3.44 -8.51 14.00
CA ASN A 177 -2.11 -8.39 13.42
C ASN A 177 -1.35 -9.70 13.66
N TYR A 178 -0.57 -10.11 12.66
CA TYR A 178 0.28 -11.28 12.77
C TYR A 178 1.67 -10.90 13.31
N TYR A 179 2.22 -11.75 14.17
CA TYR A 179 3.54 -11.56 14.78
C TYR A 179 4.33 -12.86 14.78
N VAL A 180 5.66 -12.73 14.75
CA VAL A 180 6.61 -13.83 14.91
C VAL A 180 7.54 -13.52 16.07
N LYS A 181 7.84 -14.53 16.88
CA LYS A 181 8.89 -14.47 17.88
C LYS A 181 10.15 -15.13 17.33
N ALA A 182 11.29 -14.45 17.42
CA ALA A 182 12.56 -15.01 16.95
C ALA A 182 13.72 -14.68 17.90
N TYR A 183 14.65 -15.63 18.02
CA TYR A 183 15.93 -15.41 18.69
C TYR A 183 16.87 -14.63 17.77
N ALA A 184 17.38 -13.51 18.26
CA ALA A 184 18.31 -12.70 17.50
C ALA A 184 19.69 -13.37 17.41
N ARG A 185 20.22 -13.49 16.20
CA ARG A 185 21.58 -13.92 15.87
C ARG A 185 22.21 -12.89 14.92
N PRO A 186 22.28 -11.60 15.31
CA PRO A 186 22.72 -10.55 14.41
C PRO A 186 24.19 -10.76 14.04
N TYR A 187 24.54 -10.51 12.78
CA TYR A 187 25.94 -10.44 12.38
C TYR A 187 26.59 -9.16 12.92
N GLN A 188 25.89 -8.03 12.75
CA GLN A 188 26.25 -6.71 13.28
C GLN A 188 24.96 -5.94 13.60
N GLY A 189 25.09 -4.89 14.40
CA GLY A 189 24.25 -3.70 14.25
C GLY A 189 23.05 -3.53 15.17
N ASN A 190 22.30 -2.52 14.79
CA ASN A 190 21.13 -1.99 15.44
C ASN A 190 19.92 -2.29 14.55
N PHE A 191 18.72 -2.21 15.11
CA PHE A 191 17.52 -2.07 14.30
C PHE A 191 17.56 -0.78 13.48
N ASN A 192 16.64 -0.66 12.52
CA ASN A 192 16.58 0.48 11.61
C ASN A 192 16.32 1.84 12.30
N ASP A 193 15.91 1.85 13.57
CA ASP A 193 15.78 3.06 14.39
C ASP A 193 17.01 3.37 15.25
N GLY A 194 18.10 2.61 15.07
CA GLY A 194 19.35 2.79 15.79
C GLY A 194 19.42 2.10 17.15
N LYS A 195 18.38 1.37 17.60
CA LYS A 195 18.46 0.62 18.86
C LYS A 195 19.29 -0.67 18.73
N PRO A 196 20.12 -1.02 19.72
CA PRO A 196 20.98 -2.20 19.65
C PRO A 196 20.19 -3.51 19.65
N ILE A 197 20.69 -4.46 18.85
CA ILE A 197 20.20 -5.84 18.83
C ILE A 197 21.09 -6.68 19.74
N PHE A 198 20.51 -7.34 20.72
CA PHE A 198 21.24 -8.22 21.64
C PHE A 198 21.18 -9.66 21.16
N ALA A 199 22.33 -10.28 20.91
CA ALA A 199 22.41 -11.67 20.51
C ALA A 199 21.78 -12.60 21.56
N ASN A 200 21.14 -13.68 21.09
CA ASN A 200 20.41 -14.68 21.88
C ASN A 200 19.22 -14.13 22.68
N LYS A 201 18.82 -12.87 22.46
CA LYS A 201 17.57 -12.33 23.00
C LYS A 201 16.43 -12.59 22.03
N GLU A 202 15.26 -12.90 22.58
CA GLU A 202 14.02 -13.01 21.80
C GLU A 202 13.44 -11.62 21.51
N TYR A 203 13.00 -11.43 20.29
CA TYR A 203 12.26 -10.26 19.85
C TYR A 203 10.98 -10.68 19.14
N TRP A 204 9.97 -9.84 19.26
CA TRP A 204 8.74 -9.96 18.49
C TRP A 204 8.85 -9.09 17.23
N PHE A 205 8.36 -9.62 16.11
CA PHE A 205 8.32 -8.94 14.83
C PHE A 205 6.91 -8.95 14.30
N LYS A 206 6.44 -7.82 13.79
CA LYS A 206 5.16 -7.72 13.11
C LYS A 206 5.31 -8.28 11.69
N CYS A 207 4.35 -9.11 11.29
CA CYS A 207 4.22 -9.55 9.90
C CYS A 207 3.44 -8.51 9.13
N GLU A 208 4.03 -8.04 8.03
CA GLU A 208 3.54 -6.89 7.27
C GLU A 208 3.50 -7.24 5.78
N PRO A 209 2.61 -6.61 4.99
CA PRO A 209 2.57 -6.80 3.55
C PRO A 209 3.95 -6.59 2.94
N ILE A 210 4.35 -7.52 2.08
CA ILE A 210 5.61 -7.39 1.35
C ILE A 210 5.37 -6.44 0.19
N ASN A 211 6.20 -5.39 0.11
CA ASN A 211 6.28 -4.53 -1.06
C ASN A 211 7.28 -5.13 -2.04
N TRP A 212 6.90 -5.18 -3.31
CA TRP A 212 7.72 -5.68 -4.40
C TRP A 212 7.82 -4.63 -5.50
N ASN A 213 9.01 -4.46 -6.07
CA ASN A 213 9.23 -3.70 -7.29
C ASN A 213 8.90 -4.58 -8.50
N ILE A 214 8.18 -4.04 -9.48
CA ILE A 214 7.92 -4.73 -10.73
C ILE A 214 9.19 -4.69 -11.59
N VAL A 215 9.71 -5.88 -11.90
CA VAL A 215 10.90 -6.14 -12.73
C VAL A 215 10.47 -6.11 -14.20
N SER A 216 9.45 -6.89 -14.55
CA SER A 216 8.92 -6.94 -15.91
C SER A 216 7.44 -7.28 -15.89
N LYS A 217 6.74 -6.88 -16.96
CA LYS A 217 5.33 -7.17 -17.18
C LYS A 217 5.14 -7.70 -18.59
N ASN A 218 4.62 -8.91 -18.70
CA ASN A 218 4.24 -9.53 -19.96
C ASN A 218 2.76 -9.92 -19.88
N ASN A 219 1.89 -9.19 -20.59
CA ASN A 219 0.44 -9.33 -20.48
C ASN A 219 -0.04 -9.15 -19.03
N ASN A 220 -0.57 -10.21 -18.41
CA ASN A 220 -1.00 -10.23 -17.02
C ASN A 220 0.03 -10.87 -16.08
N GLU A 221 1.21 -11.24 -16.60
CA GLU A 221 2.28 -11.82 -15.81
C GLU A 221 3.26 -10.75 -15.35
N TYR A 222 3.56 -10.75 -14.06
CA TYR A 222 4.49 -9.82 -13.42
C TYR A 222 5.66 -10.59 -12.85
N THR A 223 6.87 -10.26 -13.26
CA THR A 223 8.06 -10.60 -12.47
C THR A 223 8.27 -9.48 -11.47
N ILE A 224 8.38 -9.81 -10.20
CA ILE A 224 8.55 -8.83 -9.12
C ILE A 224 9.74 -9.19 -8.25
N VAL A 225 10.42 -8.21 -7.65
CA VAL A 225 11.50 -8.40 -6.68
C VAL A 225 11.17 -7.67 -5.38
N SER A 226 11.45 -8.25 -4.22
CA SER A 226 11.11 -7.58 -2.95
C SER A 226 11.76 -6.19 -2.90
N SER A 227 11.13 -5.20 -2.28
CA SER A 227 11.72 -3.85 -2.13
C SER A 227 12.61 -3.73 -0.89
N THR A 228 12.56 -4.74 -0.03
CA THR A 228 13.24 -4.85 1.26
C THR A 228 13.85 -6.24 1.35
N LEU A 229 15.00 -6.41 2.01
CA LEU A 229 15.52 -7.73 2.31
C LEU A 229 14.68 -8.34 3.43
N LEU A 230 14.11 -9.52 3.18
CA LEU A 230 13.08 -10.12 4.04
C LEU A 230 13.62 -11.16 5.00
N ASP A 231 14.66 -11.89 4.62
CA ASP A 231 15.26 -12.94 5.43
C ASP A 231 16.71 -13.19 5.00
N VAL A 232 17.40 -14.01 5.78
CA VAL A 232 18.77 -14.41 5.53
C VAL A 232 18.92 -15.92 5.64
N ARG A 233 19.35 -16.55 4.54
CA ARG A 233 19.52 -18.00 4.42
C ARG A 233 20.81 -18.31 3.71
N PRO A 234 21.56 -19.37 4.05
CA PRO A 234 22.72 -19.73 3.25
C PRO A 234 22.28 -20.26 1.89
N PHE A 235 23.13 -20.06 0.88
CA PHE A 235 22.87 -20.57 -0.46
C PHE A 235 22.94 -22.10 -0.43
N TYR A 236 23.92 -22.61 0.31
CA TYR A 236 24.06 -24.00 0.67
C TYR A 236 24.67 -24.09 2.08
N PHE A 237 24.13 -24.96 2.93
CA PHE A 237 24.61 -25.24 4.27
C PHE A 237 25.88 -26.09 4.20
N TYR A 238 27.00 -25.43 4.47
CA TYR A 238 28.35 -25.97 4.65
C TYR A 238 28.47 -27.50 4.75
N SER A 239 29.13 -28.07 3.74
CA SER A 239 30.02 -29.21 3.90
C SER A 239 31.46 -28.71 3.88
N ASN A 240 32.39 -29.34 4.61
CA ASN A 240 33.83 -29.06 4.52
C ASN A 240 34.45 -29.39 3.14
N SER A 241 33.62 -29.76 2.15
CA SER A 241 33.98 -30.14 0.79
C SER A 241 33.32 -29.20 -0.20
N TYR A 242 34.14 -28.53 -1.04
CA TYR A 242 33.78 -27.57 -2.10
C TYR A 242 32.75 -28.07 -3.14
N SER A 243 32.47 -29.37 -3.14
CA SER A 243 31.43 -30.00 -3.94
C SER A 243 30.90 -31.25 -3.22
N ARG A 244 29.82 -31.80 -3.77
CA ARG A 244 29.24 -33.10 -3.39
C ARG A 244 28.87 -33.91 -4.61
N THR A 245 28.65 -35.21 -4.44
CA THR A 245 28.19 -36.08 -5.52
C THR A 245 26.70 -36.34 -5.36
N ILE A 246 25.91 -35.99 -6.37
CA ILE A 246 24.48 -36.30 -6.49
C ILE A 246 24.30 -37.00 -7.83
N ASP A 247 23.70 -38.18 -7.84
CA ASP A 247 23.45 -38.97 -9.07
C ASP A 247 24.69 -39.08 -9.98
N GLU A 248 25.83 -39.42 -9.37
CA GLU A 248 27.15 -39.55 -10.03
C GLU A 248 27.73 -38.24 -10.62
N LYS A 249 27.05 -37.10 -10.45
CA LYS A 249 27.52 -35.77 -10.88
C LYS A 249 28.16 -35.00 -9.73
N THR A 250 29.20 -34.24 -10.04
CA THR A 250 29.77 -33.25 -9.12
C THR A 250 28.85 -32.02 -9.07
N VAL A 251 28.35 -31.69 -7.89
CA VAL A 251 27.50 -30.54 -7.60
C VAL A 251 28.27 -29.58 -6.69
N TYR A 252 28.47 -28.36 -7.18
CA TYR A 252 29.19 -27.30 -6.49
C TYR A 252 28.27 -26.47 -5.57
N HIS A 253 28.85 -25.70 -4.65
CA HIS A 253 28.10 -24.89 -3.68
C HIS A 253 27.20 -23.84 -4.33
N ASN A 254 27.65 -23.25 -5.43
CA ASN A 254 26.93 -22.23 -6.19
C ASN A 254 25.90 -22.80 -7.19
N ASN A 255 25.65 -24.11 -7.18
CA ASN A 255 24.63 -24.73 -8.01
C ASN A 255 23.23 -24.42 -7.47
N TYR A 256 22.41 -23.72 -8.25
CA TYR A 256 21.07 -23.28 -7.82
C TYR A 256 20.05 -24.42 -7.73
N GLU A 257 20.05 -25.34 -8.69
CA GLU A 257 19.14 -26.50 -8.76
C GLU A 257 19.10 -27.28 -7.44
N TYR A 258 20.29 -27.51 -6.87
CA TYR A 258 20.48 -28.22 -5.61
C TYR A 258 20.77 -27.30 -4.42
N SER A 259 20.47 -26.00 -4.51
CA SER A 259 20.73 -25.06 -3.41
C SER A 259 19.71 -25.19 -2.27
N ASP A 260 20.17 -24.97 -1.03
CA ASP A 260 19.28 -24.92 0.14
C ASP A 260 18.39 -23.68 0.09
N ILE A 261 18.90 -22.57 -0.46
CA ILE A 261 18.08 -21.37 -0.66
C ILE A 261 16.92 -21.64 -1.60
N ARG A 262 17.12 -22.34 -2.74
CA ARG A 262 16.01 -22.69 -3.65
C ARG A 262 14.95 -23.55 -2.95
N SER A 263 15.40 -24.54 -2.17
CA SER A 263 14.51 -25.42 -1.40
C SER A 263 13.71 -24.62 -0.37
N TRP A 264 14.37 -23.74 0.39
CA TRP A 264 13.73 -22.85 1.34
C TRP A 264 12.74 -21.88 0.69
N LEU A 265 13.09 -21.32 -0.47
CA LEU A 265 12.24 -20.39 -1.22
C LEU A 265 10.90 -21.02 -1.62
N ASN A 266 10.97 -22.23 -2.20
CA ASN A 266 9.80 -22.92 -2.73
C ASN A 266 9.03 -23.74 -1.67
N ASP A 267 9.61 -23.90 -0.47
CA ASP A 267 8.97 -24.58 0.64
C ASP A 267 8.62 -23.59 1.76
N ASP A 268 9.51 -23.39 2.73
CA ASP A 268 9.29 -22.60 3.94
C ASP A 268 8.85 -21.16 3.64
N PHE A 269 9.58 -20.44 2.80
CA PHE A 269 9.28 -19.05 2.48
C PHE A 269 7.95 -18.94 1.76
N TYR A 270 7.75 -19.69 0.67
CA TYR A 270 6.50 -19.68 -0.08
C TYR A 270 5.28 -20.00 0.80
N LYS A 271 5.36 -21.07 1.60
CA LYS A 271 4.28 -21.50 2.49
C LYS A 271 4.01 -20.50 3.60
N SER A 272 5.01 -19.73 4.02
CA SER A 272 4.89 -18.70 5.04
C SER A 272 4.37 -17.38 4.46
N ALA A 273 5.10 -16.80 3.51
CA ALA A 273 4.84 -15.50 2.91
C ALA A 273 3.48 -15.43 2.21
N PHE A 274 3.07 -16.50 1.54
CA PHE A 274 1.83 -16.55 0.76
C PHE A 274 0.76 -17.43 1.39
N ARG A 275 0.88 -17.71 2.70
CA ARG A 275 -0.06 -18.58 3.44
C ARG A 275 -1.51 -18.14 3.31
N LEU A 276 -1.73 -16.82 3.33
CA LEU A 276 -3.06 -16.20 3.35
C LEU A 276 -3.66 -16.04 1.94
N GLY A 277 -2.88 -16.30 0.89
CA GLY A 277 -3.31 -16.25 -0.51
C GLY A 277 -2.15 -16.49 -1.46
N ASN A 278 -2.14 -17.64 -2.12
CA ASN A 278 -1.06 -18.09 -3.03
C ASN A 278 -1.56 -18.42 -4.45
N THR A 279 -2.85 -18.20 -4.73
CA THR A 279 -3.49 -18.56 -6.01
C THR A 279 -3.02 -17.71 -7.18
N HIS A 280 -2.27 -16.63 -6.92
CA HIS A 280 -1.73 -15.71 -7.91
C HIS A 280 -0.23 -15.94 -8.15
N ILE A 281 0.31 -17.11 -7.80
CA ILE A 281 1.71 -17.47 -8.04
C ILE A 281 1.76 -18.70 -8.94
N GLN A 282 2.40 -18.53 -10.09
CA GLN A 282 2.54 -19.60 -11.06
C GLN A 282 3.88 -20.33 -10.95
N ASP A 283 3.91 -21.57 -11.43
CA ASP A 283 5.16 -22.25 -11.72
C ASP A 283 5.87 -21.56 -12.88
N THR A 284 7.19 -21.44 -12.78
CA THR A 284 8.02 -20.77 -13.75
C THR A 284 9.16 -21.67 -14.18
N ASP A 285 9.33 -21.84 -15.50
CA ASP A 285 10.58 -22.38 -16.04
C ASP A 285 11.71 -21.36 -15.80
N VAL A 286 12.63 -21.70 -14.90
CA VAL A 286 13.75 -20.87 -14.49
C VAL A 286 15.00 -21.31 -15.27
N ASP A 287 15.45 -20.47 -16.21
CA ASP A 287 16.63 -20.73 -17.05
C ASP A 287 17.94 -20.56 -16.25
N ASN A 288 18.53 -21.66 -15.78
CA ASN A 288 19.80 -21.70 -15.04
C ASN A 288 21.02 -21.96 -15.93
N SER A 289 20.83 -21.92 -17.25
CA SER A 289 21.88 -22.19 -18.22
C SER A 289 22.88 -21.04 -18.35
N LEU A 290 23.88 -21.24 -19.22
CA LEU A 290 24.94 -20.25 -19.51
C LEU A 290 24.40 -18.88 -19.92
N SER A 291 23.25 -18.84 -20.61
CA SER A 291 22.60 -17.64 -21.14
C SER A 291 22.34 -16.58 -20.07
N THR A 292 22.06 -17.02 -18.83
CA THR A 292 21.65 -16.16 -17.71
C THR A 292 22.81 -15.81 -16.77
N THR A 293 24.04 -16.20 -17.10
CA THR A 293 25.25 -15.90 -16.32
C THR A 293 26.02 -14.69 -16.85
N SER A 294 27.03 -14.23 -16.12
CA SER A 294 27.89 -13.13 -16.58
C SER A 294 28.73 -13.49 -17.81
N ASN A 295 29.10 -14.78 -17.97
CA ASN A 295 29.85 -15.29 -19.10
C ASN A 295 29.02 -16.31 -19.89
N ILE A 296 28.36 -15.83 -20.95
CA ILE A 296 27.48 -16.64 -21.79
C ILE A 296 28.20 -17.71 -22.62
N TYR A 297 29.53 -17.64 -22.75
CA TYR A 297 30.30 -18.57 -23.56
C TYR A 297 30.81 -19.76 -22.76
N LYS A 298 30.98 -19.59 -21.44
CA LYS A 298 31.49 -20.64 -20.57
C LYS A 298 31.14 -20.35 -19.13
N ASN A 299 30.53 -21.32 -18.46
CA ASN A 299 30.32 -21.36 -17.03
C ASN A 299 30.21 -22.81 -16.55
N PRO A 300 31.29 -23.39 -15.99
CA PRO A 300 31.28 -24.80 -15.61
C PRO A 300 30.34 -25.10 -14.42
N TYR A 301 29.79 -24.06 -13.80
CA TYR A 301 28.93 -24.15 -12.63
C TYR A 301 27.45 -23.91 -12.94
N ALA A 302 27.10 -23.57 -14.19
CA ALA A 302 25.70 -23.53 -14.61
C ALA A 302 25.05 -24.90 -14.39
N CYS A 303 23.74 -24.90 -14.13
CA CYS A 303 23.01 -26.10 -13.75
C CYS A 303 21.76 -26.26 -14.62
N GLU A 304 21.04 -27.36 -14.44
CA GLU A 304 19.83 -27.61 -15.19
C GLU A 304 18.74 -26.60 -14.82
N ASN A 305 17.84 -26.36 -15.76
CA ASN A 305 16.69 -25.48 -15.53
C ASN A 305 15.76 -26.09 -14.48
N THR A 306 15.11 -25.22 -13.71
CA THR A 306 14.21 -25.61 -12.63
C THR A 306 12.79 -25.11 -12.88
N ILE A 307 11.83 -25.69 -12.15
CA ILE A 307 10.46 -25.19 -12.10
C ILE A 307 10.24 -24.64 -10.69
N ASP A 308 10.06 -23.34 -10.58
CA ASP A 308 10.00 -22.64 -9.29
C ASP A 308 8.82 -21.65 -9.24
N LYS A 309 8.25 -21.48 -8.05
CA LYS A 309 7.25 -20.44 -7.73
C LYS A 309 7.90 -19.17 -7.21
N VAL A 310 8.92 -19.36 -6.37
CA VAL A 310 9.75 -18.30 -5.81
C VAL A 310 11.20 -18.59 -6.17
N PHE A 311 11.89 -17.61 -6.74
CA PHE A 311 13.28 -17.79 -7.17
C PHE A 311 14.08 -16.50 -7.02
N LEU A 312 15.41 -16.61 -7.06
CA LEU A 312 16.29 -15.44 -7.15
C LEU A 312 16.43 -15.02 -8.62
N LEU A 313 16.56 -13.73 -8.91
CA LEU A 313 16.87 -13.27 -10.26
C LEU A 313 18.23 -13.82 -10.73
N SER A 314 18.36 -14.05 -12.03
CA SER A 314 19.66 -14.33 -12.63
C SER A 314 20.51 -13.07 -12.72
N TYR A 315 21.82 -13.25 -12.98
CA TYR A 315 22.72 -12.14 -13.31
C TYR A 315 22.16 -11.29 -14.46
N LYS A 316 21.58 -11.91 -15.50
CA LYS A 316 21.03 -11.18 -16.64
C LYS A 316 19.75 -10.42 -16.29
N ASP A 317 18.87 -11.00 -15.47
CA ASP A 317 17.61 -10.35 -15.09
C ASP A 317 17.85 -9.05 -14.32
N TYR A 318 18.95 -8.96 -13.55
CA TYR A 318 19.32 -7.71 -12.87
C TYR A 318 19.65 -6.56 -13.84
N PHE A 319 20.11 -6.87 -15.05
CA PHE A 319 20.57 -5.87 -16.03
C PHE A 319 19.67 -5.75 -17.26
N SER A 320 18.71 -6.66 -17.45
CA SER A 320 17.66 -6.49 -18.44
C SER A 320 16.80 -5.29 -18.08
N ASP A 321 16.39 -4.52 -19.09
CA ASP A 321 15.42 -3.43 -18.97
C ASP A 321 15.80 -2.29 -17.99
N ASN A 322 17.08 -2.15 -17.63
CA ASN A 322 17.60 -1.12 -16.70
C ASN A 322 16.92 -1.11 -15.31
N ILE A 323 16.42 -2.26 -14.83
CA ILE A 323 15.81 -2.38 -13.50
C ILE A 323 16.81 -1.96 -12.43
N PHE A 324 18.06 -2.36 -12.62
CA PHE A 324 19.19 -1.87 -11.89
C PHE A 324 20.21 -1.32 -12.88
N SER A 325 20.41 0.00 -12.86
CA SER A 325 21.37 0.68 -13.74
C SER A 325 22.82 0.34 -13.40
N ASP A 326 23.08 -0.04 -12.15
CA ASP A 326 24.40 -0.31 -11.60
C ASP A 326 24.31 -1.11 -10.28
N ASN A 327 25.46 -1.37 -9.68
CA ASN A 327 25.56 -2.07 -8.39
C ASN A 327 24.96 -1.30 -7.21
N GLU A 328 24.92 0.03 -7.28
CA GLU A 328 24.34 0.86 -6.23
C GLU A 328 22.82 0.73 -6.22
N SER A 329 22.19 0.69 -7.39
CA SER A 329 20.75 0.48 -7.49
C SER A 329 20.29 -0.88 -6.95
N ARG A 330 21.18 -1.89 -6.90
CA ARG A 330 20.91 -3.23 -6.34
C ARG A 330 20.95 -3.29 -4.81
N LYS A 331 21.34 -2.19 -4.18
CA LYS A 331 21.33 -2.07 -2.74
C LYS A 331 19.90 -1.98 -2.23
N CYS A 332 19.64 -2.73 -1.17
CA CYS A 332 18.33 -2.82 -0.58
C CYS A 332 18.43 -2.76 0.94
N LYS A 333 17.52 -2.01 1.56
CA LYS A 333 17.47 -1.92 3.02
C LYS A 333 16.97 -3.25 3.60
N ALA A 334 17.61 -3.71 4.67
CA ALA A 334 17.19 -4.88 5.41
C ALA A 334 16.04 -4.55 6.36
N SER A 335 15.07 -5.46 6.47
CA SER A 335 14.05 -5.39 7.52
C SER A 335 14.69 -5.58 8.90
N ASP A 336 14.00 -5.17 9.97
CA ASP A 336 14.47 -5.39 11.34
C ASP A 336 14.56 -6.89 11.65
N TYR A 337 13.64 -7.69 11.12
CA TYR A 337 13.67 -9.15 11.20
C TYR A 337 14.96 -9.71 10.57
N THR A 338 15.30 -9.26 9.37
CA THR A 338 16.51 -9.66 8.65
C THR A 338 17.79 -9.26 9.40
N LEU A 339 17.84 -8.04 9.93
CA LEU A 339 18.96 -7.57 10.77
C LEU A 339 19.12 -8.44 12.02
N ALA A 340 18.02 -8.77 12.69
CA ALA A 340 18.05 -9.59 13.89
C ALA A 340 18.43 -11.06 13.61
N THR A 341 18.13 -11.59 12.43
CA THR A 341 18.31 -13.01 12.09
C THR A 341 19.66 -13.35 11.45
N GLY A 342 20.51 -12.34 11.19
CA GLY A 342 21.91 -12.57 10.83
C GLY A 342 22.38 -11.91 9.54
N ALA A 343 21.64 -10.92 9.04
CA ALA A 343 22.07 -10.11 7.89
C ALA A 343 23.43 -9.45 8.12
N TYR A 344 24.35 -9.62 7.17
CA TYR A 344 25.54 -8.77 7.05
C TYR A 344 25.24 -7.46 6.30
N THR A 345 25.18 -6.40 7.10
CA THR A 345 25.10 -5.01 6.70
C THR A 345 26.23 -4.43 5.85
N LEU A 346 25.99 -3.65 4.80
CA LEU A 346 26.79 -2.43 4.59
C LEU A 346 26.29 -1.31 5.53
N ALA A 347 26.84 -0.09 5.38
CA ALA A 347 26.35 1.09 6.09
C ALA A 347 24.83 1.29 5.88
N ASP A 348 24.18 1.91 6.87
CA ASP A 348 22.73 2.25 6.85
C ASP A 348 21.77 1.06 6.68
N SER A 349 22.16 -0.12 7.18
CA SER A 349 21.35 -1.34 7.14
C SER A 349 21.08 -1.85 5.72
N VAL A 350 21.97 -1.56 4.79
CA VAL A 350 21.82 -1.88 3.37
C VAL A 350 22.55 -3.18 3.02
N GLY A 351 21.83 -4.15 2.45
CA GLY A 351 22.43 -5.33 1.81
C GLY A 351 22.34 -5.25 0.28
N ILE A 352 22.70 -6.34 -0.39
CA ILE A 352 22.68 -6.44 -1.86
C ILE A 352 21.92 -7.71 -2.24
N TYR A 353 21.05 -7.65 -3.24
CA TYR A 353 20.37 -8.84 -3.73
C TYR A 353 21.33 -9.86 -4.35
N TRP A 354 21.16 -11.13 -4.00
CA TRP A 354 21.94 -12.23 -4.57
C TRP A 354 21.31 -12.71 -5.87
N SER A 355 22.15 -13.15 -6.81
CA SER A 355 21.66 -13.83 -8.02
C SER A 355 21.77 -15.34 -7.87
N ARG A 356 20.87 -16.07 -8.54
CA ARG A 356 20.99 -17.55 -8.68
C ARG A 356 22.09 -17.97 -9.65
N SER A 357 22.54 -17.07 -10.53
CA SER A 357 23.57 -17.39 -11.51
C SER A 357 24.90 -17.66 -10.80
N PRO A 358 25.70 -18.65 -11.24
CA PRO A 358 26.99 -18.96 -10.63
C PRO A 358 28.14 -18.12 -11.22
N TYR A 359 29.19 -17.84 -10.43
CA TYR A 359 30.36 -17.09 -10.89
C TYR A 359 31.33 -17.95 -11.68
N TYR A 360 31.74 -17.49 -12.87
CA TYR A 360 32.56 -18.27 -13.79
C TYR A 360 33.89 -18.80 -13.20
N PHE A 361 34.55 -18.03 -12.34
CA PHE A 361 35.91 -18.35 -11.88
C PHE A 361 35.98 -19.14 -10.57
N ASN A 362 34.88 -19.28 -9.81
CA ASN A 362 34.92 -19.87 -8.48
C ASN A 362 33.63 -20.62 -8.16
N ASP A 363 33.77 -21.85 -7.66
CA ASP A 363 32.69 -22.75 -7.23
C ASP A 363 32.03 -22.34 -5.90
N ASP A 364 32.71 -21.53 -5.09
CA ASP A 364 32.17 -20.96 -3.85
C ASP A 364 31.32 -19.71 -4.10
N ASN A 365 31.56 -19.02 -5.22
CA ASN A 365 30.86 -17.78 -5.54
C ASN A 365 29.70 -18.09 -6.48
N HIS A 366 28.49 -17.76 -6.07
CA HIS A 366 27.45 -17.35 -7.01
C HIS A 366 27.91 -16.03 -7.66
N THR A 367 27.41 -15.65 -8.85
CA THR A 367 27.70 -14.31 -9.38
C THR A 367 27.16 -13.30 -8.37
N LYS A 368 28.07 -12.82 -7.52
CA LYS A 368 28.19 -11.40 -7.27
C LYS A 368 28.12 -10.81 -8.65
N VAL A 369 27.04 -10.11 -8.93
CA VAL A 369 27.12 -9.04 -9.90
C VAL A 369 28.15 -8.06 -9.26
N ASP A 370 29.43 -8.33 -9.58
CA ASP A 370 30.73 -7.99 -8.94
C ASP A 370 30.86 -6.49 -8.62
N VAL A 371 31.41 -5.94 -7.52
CA VAL A 371 32.68 -6.18 -6.80
C VAL A 371 32.56 -5.55 -5.40
N VAL A 372 32.56 -6.31 -4.30
CA VAL A 372 33.16 -5.86 -3.01
C VAL A 372 33.76 -7.09 -2.32
N ASN A 373 34.99 -6.89 -1.86
CA ASN A 373 35.90 -7.85 -1.27
C ASN A 373 35.25 -8.81 -0.26
N ASP A 374 35.77 -10.03 -0.32
CA ASP A 374 35.76 -11.06 0.69
C ASP A 374 35.96 -10.53 2.12
N TYR A 375 34.95 -10.66 3.00
CA TYR A 375 35.10 -10.78 4.46
C TYR A 375 33.90 -11.52 5.06
N GLY A 376 33.54 -12.66 4.48
CA GLY A 376 32.39 -13.44 4.93
C GLY A 376 32.65 -14.93 4.85
N LYS A 377 33.72 -15.44 5.47
CA LYS A 377 34.00 -16.88 5.62
C LYS A 377 32.93 -17.69 6.38
N ASN A 378 31.71 -17.17 6.53
CA ASN A 378 30.51 -17.81 7.08
C ASN A 378 29.21 -17.10 6.60
N GLY A 379 29.21 -16.53 5.38
CA GLY A 379 28.20 -15.55 4.93
C GLY A 379 26.83 -16.14 4.58
N ALA A 380 25.79 -15.64 5.24
CA ALA A 380 24.40 -15.94 4.92
C ALA A 380 23.85 -14.98 3.84
N CYS A 381 22.96 -15.45 2.96
CA CYS A 381 22.43 -14.72 1.80
C CYS A 381 21.39 -13.69 2.20
N TYR A 382 21.22 -12.65 1.40
CA TYR A 382 20.05 -11.79 1.48
C TYR A 382 18.97 -12.26 0.53
N VAL A 383 17.78 -12.42 1.08
CA VAL A 383 16.57 -12.79 0.35
C VAL A 383 16.03 -11.53 -0.33
N GLY A 384 16.31 -11.45 -1.63
CA GLY A 384 15.71 -10.56 -2.62
C GLY A 384 14.88 -11.39 -3.57
N ASP A 385 13.80 -11.95 -3.07
CA ASP A 385 13.07 -12.97 -3.81
C ASP A 385 12.32 -12.38 -4.96
N THR A 386 12.06 -13.23 -5.94
CA THR A 386 11.17 -12.94 -7.04
C THR A 386 10.05 -13.94 -7.15
N ASN A 387 8.88 -13.43 -7.50
CA ASN A 387 7.70 -14.22 -7.83
C ASN A 387 7.25 -13.85 -9.23
N LYS A 388 6.72 -14.84 -9.97
CA LYS A 388 5.85 -14.56 -11.11
C LYS A 388 4.40 -14.60 -10.68
N CYS A 389 3.73 -13.46 -10.76
CA CYS A 389 2.32 -13.33 -10.43
C CYS A 389 1.45 -13.21 -11.69
N VAL A 390 0.28 -13.86 -11.68
CA VAL A 390 -0.73 -13.87 -12.78
C VAL A 390 -2.00 -13.14 -12.38
#